data_AF-A0A948GRI1-F1
#
_entry.id   AF-A0A948GRI1-F1
#
_cell.length_a   1.000
_cell.length_b   1.000
_cell.length_c   1.000
_cell.angle_alpha   90.00
_cell.angle_beta   90.00
_cell.angle_gamma   90.00
#
_symmetry.space_group_name_H-M   'P 1'
#
loop_
_entity.id
_entity.type
_entity.pdbx_description
1 polymer ?
#
loop_
_entity_poly.entity_id
_entity_poly.type
_entity_poly.pdbx_seq_one_letter_code
_entity_poly.pdbx_strand_id
1 'polypeptide(L)'
;MTNETQENDGRLSFMEAVAYVMQRKKPVFAAMPVFGDRSDDENQTAEGAKVFIIEPDGEGDWQMRFISGPFFSAAYAANEVMPPEDVPASTRDLRYMPTHVEEDWFTDQIQILIQKLVQGANIDAQMPDYQKVPAKGAGPEAVFPVSFVGRDGAEH
;
A
#
# COMPACT_ATOMS: atom_id res chain seq x y z
N MET A 1 30.51 21.09 -7.18
CA MET A 1 30.64 19.63 -7.02
C MET A 1 29.23 19.11 -6.87
N THR A 2 28.75 18.42 -7.90
CA THR A 2 27.37 17.95 -8.07
C THR A 2 27.11 16.75 -7.17
N ASN A 3 25.98 16.76 -6.46
CA ASN A 3 25.49 15.68 -5.59
C ASN A 3 25.34 14.36 -6.38
N GLU A 4 26.19 13.38 -6.11
CA GLU A 4 26.20 12.04 -6.73
C GLU A 4 25.55 10.94 -5.87
N THR A 5 24.51 11.25 -5.07
CA THR A 5 23.81 10.24 -4.26
C THR A 5 22.29 10.48 -4.20
N GLN A 6 21.64 10.49 -5.36
CA GLN A 6 20.30 9.90 -5.49
C GLN A 6 20.49 8.59 -6.24
N GLU A 7 20.87 7.54 -5.51
CA GLU A 7 20.71 6.17 -6.00
C GLU A 7 19.24 6.00 -6.41
N ASN A 8 19.03 5.68 -7.68
CA ASN A 8 17.72 5.42 -8.23
C ASN A 8 17.21 4.10 -7.62
N ASP A 9 16.52 4.19 -6.48
CA ASP A 9 16.01 3.07 -5.67
C ASP A 9 14.93 2.20 -6.36
N GLY A 10 14.75 2.38 -7.67
CA GLY A 10 13.76 1.69 -8.49
C GLY A 10 12.33 2.19 -8.31
N ARG A 11 12.11 3.22 -7.47
CA ARG A 11 10.78 3.75 -7.20
C ARG A 11 10.44 4.95 -8.08
N LEU A 12 9.23 4.93 -8.62
CA LEU A 12 8.61 5.95 -9.45
C LEU A 12 7.89 7.00 -8.59
N SER A 13 7.91 8.25 -9.01
CA SER A 13 6.91 9.23 -8.56
C SER A 13 5.51 8.85 -9.04
N PHE A 14 4.46 9.47 -8.49
CA PHE A 14 3.08 9.21 -8.90
C PHE A 14 2.84 9.36 -10.42
N MET A 15 3.35 10.44 -11.03
CA MET A 15 3.18 10.67 -12.47
C MET A 15 3.92 9.62 -13.31
N GLU A 16 5.12 9.22 -12.88
CA GLU A 16 5.88 8.16 -13.54
C GLU A 16 5.20 6.80 -13.37
N ALA A 17 4.60 6.55 -12.22
CA ALA A 17 3.80 5.36 -11.93
C ALA A 17 2.58 5.25 -12.84
N VAL A 18 1.78 6.31 -12.95
CA VAL A 18 0.63 6.34 -13.88
C VAL A 18 1.10 6.11 -15.31
N ALA A 19 2.14 6.81 -15.75
CA ALA A 19 2.70 6.62 -17.10
C ALA A 19 3.18 5.17 -17.32
N TYR A 20 3.83 4.58 -16.31
CA TYR A 20 4.29 3.19 -16.35
C TYR A 20 3.12 2.22 -16.52
N VAL A 21 2.07 2.35 -15.70
CA VAL A 21 0.87 1.50 -15.77
C VAL A 21 0.21 1.62 -17.13
N MET A 22 0.05 2.85 -17.63
CA MET A 22 -0.59 3.11 -18.91
C MET A 22 0.19 2.53 -20.10
N GLN A 23 1.52 2.61 -20.08
CA GLN A 23 2.38 2.13 -21.18
C GLN A 23 2.66 0.63 -21.12
N ARG A 24 2.91 0.11 -19.90
CA ARG A 24 3.37 -1.27 -19.69
C ARG A 24 2.24 -2.23 -19.35
N LYS A 25 1.06 -1.69 -18.99
CA LYS A 25 -0.10 -2.45 -18.51
C LYS A 25 0.28 -3.37 -17.36
N LYS A 26 1.11 -2.86 -16.46
CA LYS A 26 1.61 -3.55 -15.26
C LYS A 26 1.39 -2.68 -14.03
N PRO A 27 1.01 -3.27 -12.89
CA PRO A 27 0.72 -2.53 -11.68
C PRO A 27 1.99 -1.98 -11.02
N VAL A 28 1.79 -0.97 -10.19
CA VAL A 28 2.80 -0.41 -9.29
C VAL A 28 2.17 -0.24 -7.92
N PHE A 29 2.96 -0.31 -6.84
CA PHE A 29 2.42 -0.16 -5.48
C PHE A 29 3.26 0.75 -4.58
N ALA A 30 2.61 1.32 -3.57
CA ALA A 30 3.23 1.96 -2.42
C ALA A 30 2.61 1.38 -1.14
N ALA A 31 3.39 1.28 -0.07
CA ALA A 31 2.90 0.82 1.24
C ALA A 31 3.38 1.77 2.34
N MET A 32 2.51 2.07 3.30
CA MET A 32 2.81 2.94 4.44
C MET A 32 2.41 2.23 5.74
N PRO A 33 3.28 2.21 6.77
CA PRO A 33 2.89 1.72 8.08
C PRO A 33 1.83 2.63 8.73
N VAL A 34 0.93 2.04 9.50
CA VAL A 34 -0.03 2.76 10.36
C VAL A 34 0.38 2.54 11.81
N PHE A 35 0.56 3.63 12.53
CA PHE A 35 0.88 3.65 13.95
C PHE A 35 -0.36 4.07 14.74
N GLY A 36 -0.56 3.51 15.94
CA GLY A 36 -1.69 3.85 16.82
C GLY A 36 -1.56 5.23 17.48
N ASP A 37 -2.56 5.63 18.27
CA ASP A 37 -2.69 6.99 18.83
C ASP A 37 -1.71 7.31 20.00
N ARG A 38 -0.74 6.45 20.31
CA ARG A 38 0.27 6.70 21.35
C ARG A 38 1.40 7.56 20.78
N SER A 39 1.15 8.87 20.73
CA SER A 39 1.96 9.88 20.02
C SER A 39 3.39 10.10 20.53
N ASP A 40 3.77 9.56 21.68
CA ASP A 40 5.00 9.96 22.39
C ASP A 40 6.05 8.82 22.53
N ASP A 41 5.85 7.68 21.87
CA ASP A 41 6.79 6.55 21.91
C ASP A 41 7.60 6.45 20.60
N GLU A 42 8.89 6.80 20.65
CA GLU A 42 9.82 6.65 19.52
C GLU A 42 10.03 5.18 19.10
N ASN A 43 9.64 4.21 19.95
CA ASN A 43 9.70 2.78 19.65
C ASN A 43 8.34 2.20 19.23
N GLN A 44 7.38 3.05 18.88
CA GLN A 44 6.05 2.58 18.49
C GLN A 44 6.14 1.62 17.29
N THR A 45 5.62 0.42 17.47
CA THR A 45 5.51 -0.57 16.41
C THR A 45 4.28 -0.27 15.56
N ALA A 46 4.43 -0.36 14.24
CA ALA A 46 3.30 -0.26 13.34
C ALA A 46 2.27 -1.36 13.64
N GLU A 47 1.00 -0.97 13.73
CA GLU A 47 -0.13 -1.85 14.02
C GLU A 47 -0.75 -2.40 12.74
N GLY A 48 -0.45 -1.80 11.59
CA GLY A 48 -0.90 -2.25 10.29
C GLY A 48 -0.33 -1.42 9.16
N ALA A 49 -1.00 -1.43 8.01
CA ALA A 49 -0.53 -0.74 6.83
C ALA A 49 -1.67 -0.16 5.97
N LYS A 50 -1.30 0.83 5.15
CA LYS A 50 -2.04 1.32 3.98
C LYS A 50 -1.25 0.91 2.74
N VAL A 51 -1.91 0.31 1.76
CA VAL A 51 -1.34 -0.13 0.50
C VAL A 51 -2.11 0.55 -0.62
N PHE A 52 -1.39 1.14 -1.55
CA PHE A 52 -1.92 1.84 -2.71
C PHE A 52 -1.37 1.15 -3.95
N ILE A 53 -2.24 0.63 -4.81
CA ILE A 53 -1.85 -0.06 -6.05
C ILE A 53 -2.47 0.72 -7.20
N ILE A 54 -1.64 1.17 -8.14
CA ILE A 54 -2.10 1.75 -9.40
C ILE A 54 -2.02 0.62 -10.43
N GLU A 55 -3.15 0.29 -11.04
CA GLU A 55 -3.30 -0.84 -11.95
C GLU A 55 -4.13 -0.45 -13.18
N PRO A 56 -4.01 -1.18 -14.31
CA PRO A 56 -4.89 -0.97 -15.46
C PRO A 56 -6.35 -1.28 -15.06
N ASP A 57 -7.29 -0.49 -15.55
CA ASP A 57 -8.73 -0.70 -15.32
C ASP A 57 -9.33 -1.82 -16.20
N GLY A 58 -8.62 -2.23 -17.25
CA GLY A 58 -9.09 -3.17 -18.27
C GLY A 58 -9.81 -2.53 -19.46
N GLU A 59 -10.17 -1.26 -19.38
CA GLU A 59 -10.87 -0.48 -20.43
C GLU A 59 -9.93 0.48 -21.18
N GLY A 60 -8.71 0.64 -20.69
CA GLY A 60 -7.65 1.39 -21.37
C GLY A 60 -7.04 2.48 -20.50
N ASP A 61 -7.66 2.82 -19.38
CA ASP A 61 -7.18 3.79 -18.39
C ASP A 61 -6.50 3.08 -17.19
N TRP A 62 -6.34 3.79 -16.09
CA TRP A 62 -5.81 3.29 -14.83
C TRP A 62 -6.78 3.52 -13.68
N GLN A 63 -6.67 2.72 -12.64
CA GLN A 63 -7.41 2.86 -11.39
C GLN A 63 -6.48 2.70 -10.20
N MET A 64 -6.90 3.16 -9.04
CA MET A 64 -6.19 2.91 -7.77
C MET A 64 -6.99 1.95 -6.90
N ARG A 65 -6.35 0.86 -6.48
CA ARG A 65 -6.82 0.04 -5.38
C ARG A 65 -6.17 0.48 -4.07
N PHE A 66 -7.00 0.85 -3.11
CA PHE A 66 -6.60 1.20 -1.75
C PHE A 66 -6.97 0.07 -0.79
N ILE A 67 -5.97 -0.45 -0.09
CA ILE A 67 -6.14 -1.49 0.92
C ILE A 67 -5.59 -0.99 2.25
N SER A 68 -6.31 -1.19 3.33
CA SER A 68 -5.78 -0.92 4.67
C SER A 68 -6.24 -1.96 5.67
N GLY A 69 -5.45 -2.18 6.71
CA GLY A 69 -5.83 -3.08 7.77
C GLY A 69 -4.71 -3.32 8.79
N PRO A 70 -5.06 -3.89 9.96
CA PRO A 70 -4.10 -4.29 10.96
C PRO A 70 -3.24 -5.46 10.47
N PHE A 71 -1.99 -5.50 10.91
CA PHE A 71 -1.16 -6.69 10.75
C PHE A 71 -1.76 -7.86 11.52
N PHE A 72 -1.50 -9.07 11.05
CA PHE A 72 -1.95 -10.30 11.70
C PHE A 72 -3.49 -10.41 11.80
N SER A 73 -4.24 -9.68 10.97
CA SER A 73 -5.67 -9.86 10.79
C SER A 73 -5.96 -10.41 9.40
N ALA A 74 -7.00 -11.24 9.29
CA ALA A 74 -7.51 -11.75 8.02
C ALA A 74 -8.54 -10.81 7.36
N ALA A 75 -9.01 -9.76 8.07
CA ALA A 75 -9.97 -8.80 7.55
C ALA A 75 -9.30 -7.45 7.31
N TYR A 76 -9.41 -6.94 6.09
CA TYR A 76 -9.07 -5.57 5.77
C TYR A 76 -10.06 -4.60 6.42
N ALA A 77 -9.53 -3.45 6.86
CA ALA A 77 -10.33 -2.30 7.23
C ALA A 77 -10.87 -1.56 6.00
N ALA A 78 -10.15 -1.60 4.87
CA ALA A 78 -10.62 -1.11 3.57
C ALA A 78 -10.01 -1.93 2.42
N ASN A 79 -10.77 -2.12 1.34
CA ASN A 79 -10.31 -2.64 0.05
C ASN A 79 -11.20 -2.02 -1.04
N GLU A 80 -10.81 -0.84 -1.48
CA GLU A 80 -11.58 0.03 -2.37
C GLU A 80 -10.87 0.19 -3.71
N VAL A 81 -11.63 0.28 -4.79
CA VAL A 81 -11.13 0.62 -6.13
C VAL A 81 -11.69 1.98 -6.49
N MET A 82 -10.81 2.90 -6.90
CA MET A 82 -11.14 4.28 -7.20
C MET A 82 -10.69 4.63 -8.63
N PRO A 83 -11.54 5.32 -9.40
CA PRO A 83 -11.13 5.89 -10.68
C PRO A 83 -10.20 7.11 -10.46
N PRO A 84 -9.48 7.56 -11.51
CA PRO A 84 -8.48 8.63 -11.41
C PRO A 84 -8.95 9.92 -10.71
N GLU A 85 -10.19 10.32 -10.92
CA GLU A 85 -10.81 11.53 -10.36
C GLU A 85 -11.03 11.47 -8.84
N ASP A 86 -11.18 10.27 -8.29
CA ASP A 86 -11.45 10.04 -6.87
C ASP A 86 -10.17 9.80 -6.07
N VAL A 87 -9.01 9.68 -6.74
CA VAL A 87 -7.72 9.42 -6.08
C VAL A 87 -7.29 10.62 -5.24
N PRO A 88 -7.07 10.45 -3.91
CA PRO A 88 -6.68 11.55 -3.04
C PRO A 88 -5.34 12.18 -3.44
N ALA A 89 -5.26 13.51 -3.37
CA ALA A 89 -4.05 14.25 -3.74
C ALA A 89 -2.81 13.86 -2.91
N SER A 90 -2.98 13.43 -1.66
CA SER A 90 -1.89 12.97 -0.79
C SER A 90 -1.15 11.75 -1.33
N THR A 91 -1.77 10.97 -2.20
CA THR A 91 -1.12 9.81 -2.83
C THR A 91 -0.05 10.21 -3.86
N ARG A 92 -0.05 11.48 -4.29
CA ARG A 92 0.91 12.03 -5.27
C ARG A 92 2.32 12.18 -4.69
N ASP A 93 2.41 12.30 -3.36
CA ASP A 93 3.68 12.43 -2.64
C ASP A 93 4.35 11.07 -2.38
N LEU A 94 3.66 9.96 -2.71
CA LEU A 94 4.17 8.62 -2.53
C LEU A 94 5.13 8.22 -3.64
N ARG A 95 6.02 7.27 -3.31
CA ARG A 95 6.94 6.62 -4.24
C ARG A 95 6.49 5.18 -4.47
N TYR A 96 6.26 4.85 -5.72
CA TYR A 96 5.64 3.60 -6.16
C TYR A 96 6.67 2.68 -6.79
N MET A 97 6.43 1.39 -6.72
CA MET A 97 7.34 0.37 -7.19
C MET A 97 6.62 -0.54 -8.20
N PRO A 98 7.19 -0.79 -9.39
CA PRO A 98 6.65 -1.77 -10.32
C PRO A 98 6.49 -3.14 -9.67
N THR A 99 5.38 -3.82 -9.93
CA THR A 99 5.08 -5.13 -9.36
C THR A 99 4.19 -5.97 -10.28
N HIS A 100 3.69 -7.08 -9.76
CA HIS A 100 2.61 -7.89 -10.31
C HIS A 100 1.55 -8.10 -9.23
N VAL A 101 0.31 -8.38 -9.63
CA VAL A 101 -0.79 -8.71 -8.73
C VAL A 101 -1.62 -9.83 -9.34
N GLU A 102 -2.17 -10.69 -8.48
CA GLU A 102 -3.18 -11.69 -8.83
C GLU A 102 -4.43 -11.44 -7.97
N GLU A 103 -5.61 -11.72 -8.50
CA GLU A 103 -6.88 -11.37 -7.84
C GLU A 103 -7.06 -12.02 -6.46
N ASP A 104 -6.54 -13.23 -6.28
CA ASP A 104 -6.62 -13.98 -5.02
C ASP A 104 -5.77 -13.35 -3.92
N TRP A 105 -4.75 -12.54 -4.25
CA TRP A 105 -3.90 -11.88 -3.26
C TRP A 105 -4.67 -10.84 -2.43
N PHE A 106 -5.77 -10.29 -2.96
CA PHE A 106 -6.62 -9.35 -2.23
C PHE A 106 -7.50 -10.01 -1.17
N THR A 107 -7.32 -11.30 -0.91
CA THR A 107 -7.94 -12.02 0.20
C THR A 107 -6.95 -12.42 1.31
N ASP A 108 -5.65 -12.17 1.08
CA ASP A 108 -4.60 -12.46 2.05
C ASP A 108 -4.60 -11.47 3.22
N GLN A 109 -3.86 -11.83 4.29
CA GLN A 109 -3.53 -10.88 5.35
C GLN A 109 -2.62 -9.78 4.79
N ILE A 110 -2.75 -8.54 5.29
CA ILE A 110 -2.08 -7.38 4.70
C ILE A 110 -0.55 -7.53 4.64
N GLN A 111 0.09 -8.15 5.64
CA GLN A 111 1.53 -8.42 5.61
C GLN A 111 1.93 -9.45 4.54
N ILE A 112 1.06 -10.42 4.24
CA ILE A 112 1.27 -11.42 3.18
C ILE A 112 1.10 -10.74 1.80
N LEU A 113 0.09 -9.89 1.65
CA LEU A 113 -0.08 -9.07 0.45
C LEU A 113 1.18 -8.22 0.19
N ILE A 114 1.67 -7.50 1.19
CA ILE A 114 2.88 -6.67 1.06
C ILE A 114 4.10 -7.54 0.70
N GLN A 115 4.23 -8.73 1.29
CA GLN A 115 5.27 -9.70 0.91
C GLN A 115 5.20 -10.06 -0.57
N LYS A 116 4.03 -10.43 -1.08
CA LYS A 116 3.85 -10.79 -2.49
C LYS A 116 4.11 -9.60 -3.43
N LEU A 117 3.68 -8.39 -3.06
CA LEU A 117 3.93 -7.18 -3.84
C LEU A 117 5.44 -6.85 -3.94
N VAL A 118 6.18 -7.00 -2.84
CA VAL A 118 7.64 -6.80 -2.84
C VAL A 118 8.35 -7.89 -3.66
N GLN A 119 7.93 -9.14 -3.54
CA GLN A 119 8.45 -10.24 -4.35
C GLN A 119 8.18 -10.02 -5.84
N GLY A 120 6.97 -9.56 -6.20
CA GLY A 120 6.59 -9.21 -7.57
C GLY A 120 7.37 -8.04 -8.15
N ALA A 121 7.95 -7.19 -7.29
CA ALA A 121 8.83 -6.10 -7.70
C ALA A 121 10.28 -6.54 -7.96
N ASN A 122 10.63 -7.80 -7.71
CA ASN A 122 12.00 -8.34 -7.82
C ASN A 122 13.05 -7.50 -7.07
N ILE A 123 12.67 -6.89 -5.95
CA ILE A 123 13.63 -6.22 -5.08
C ILE A 123 14.28 -7.27 -4.18
N ASP A 124 15.61 -7.20 -4.08
CA ASP A 124 16.41 -7.99 -3.15
C ASP A 124 16.25 -7.43 -1.71
N ALA A 125 15.01 -7.44 -1.20
CA ALA A 125 14.65 -6.96 0.12
C ALA A 125 14.57 -8.14 1.09
N GLN A 126 15.27 -8.04 2.23
CA GLN A 126 15.11 -9.00 3.34
C GLN A 126 13.77 -8.78 4.05
N MET A 127 12.70 -9.29 3.46
CA MET A 127 11.38 -9.39 4.10
C MET A 127 11.29 -10.71 4.88
N PRO A 128 10.77 -10.70 6.13
CA PRO A 128 10.42 -11.95 6.81
C PRO A 128 9.45 -12.77 5.98
N ASP A 129 9.64 -14.10 5.95
CA ASP A 129 8.78 -15.02 5.19
C ASP A 129 7.46 -15.29 5.94
N TYR A 130 6.54 -14.32 5.91
CA TYR A 130 5.24 -14.40 6.57
C TYR A 130 4.36 -15.53 6.05
N GLN A 131 4.60 -16.04 4.84
CA GLN A 131 3.90 -17.22 4.31
C GLN A 131 4.22 -18.50 5.08
N LYS A 132 5.41 -18.59 5.69
CA LYS A 132 5.84 -19.75 6.50
C LYS A 132 5.62 -19.55 7.99
N VAL A 133 5.19 -18.37 8.42
CA VAL A 133 4.87 -18.08 9.83
C VAL A 133 3.42 -18.50 10.10
N PRO A 134 3.13 -19.23 11.21
CA PRO A 134 1.76 -19.53 11.59
C PRO A 134 0.93 -18.25 11.71
N ALA A 135 -0.20 -18.18 10.99
CA ALA A 135 -1.13 -17.07 11.09
C ALA A 135 -1.59 -16.90 12.54
N LYS A 136 -1.15 -15.82 13.20
CA LYS A 136 -1.76 -15.34 14.45
C LYS A 136 -2.84 -14.35 14.04
N GLY A 137 -4.05 -14.52 14.53
CA GLY A 137 -5.16 -13.59 14.33
C GLY A 137 -5.16 -12.53 15.42
N ALA A 138 -5.40 -11.26 15.07
CA ALA A 138 -5.87 -10.26 16.03
C ALA A 138 -7.30 -10.64 16.47
N GLY A 139 -7.55 -10.68 17.78
CA GLY A 139 -8.89 -10.93 18.32
C GLY A 139 -9.89 -9.83 17.93
N PRO A 140 -11.21 -10.09 18.05
CA PRO A 140 -12.27 -9.14 17.67
C PRO A 140 -12.24 -7.80 18.42
N GLU A 141 -11.44 -7.67 19.47
CA GLU A 141 -11.21 -6.44 20.24
C GLU A 141 -10.12 -5.51 19.66
N ALA A 142 -9.44 -5.88 18.56
CA ALA A 142 -8.44 -5.03 17.93
C ALA A 142 -9.09 -3.86 17.17
N VAL A 143 -9.05 -2.66 17.75
CA VAL A 143 -9.47 -1.41 17.10
C VAL A 143 -8.32 -0.89 16.24
N PHE A 144 -8.48 -0.91 14.92
CA PHE A 144 -7.53 -0.31 13.99
C PHE A 144 -7.92 1.15 13.73
N PRO A 145 -7.04 2.13 13.96
CA PRO A 145 -7.37 3.53 13.72
C PRO A 145 -7.42 3.80 12.20
N VAL A 146 -8.62 3.73 11.63
CA VAL A 146 -8.88 4.19 10.25
C VAL A 146 -9.11 5.70 10.28
N SER A 147 -8.03 6.47 10.40
CA SER A 147 -8.11 7.89 10.03
C SER A 147 -8.12 7.97 8.51
N PHE A 148 -9.33 8.08 7.96
CA PHE A 148 -9.60 8.39 6.56
C PHE A 148 -8.90 9.72 6.24
N VAL A 149 -8.04 9.74 5.24
CA VAL A 149 -7.50 11.02 4.73
C VAL A 149 -8.60 11.61 3.86
N GLY A 150 -9.32 12.62 4.36
CA GLY A 150 -10.05 13.56 3.49
C GLY A 150 -11.58 13.67 3.61
N ARG A 151 -12.21 13.29 4.72
CA ARG A 151 -13.55 13.83 5.03
C ARG A 151 -13.48 14.64 6.31
N ASP A 152 -13.13 15.92 6.15
CA ASP A 152 -13.46 16.93 7.15
C ASP A 152 -14.97 16.85 7.41
N GLY A 153 -15.31 16.78 8.69
CA GLY A 153 -16.68 16.79 9.17
C GLY A 153 -17.39 18.05 8.69
N ALA A 154 -18.22 17.89 7.67
CA ALA A 154 -19.37 18.76 7.48
C ALA A 154 -20.44 18.30 8.48
N GLU A 155 -20.34 18.76 9.72
CA GLU A 155 -21.47 18.75 10.64
C GLU A 155 -22.13 20.14 10.64
N HIS A 156 -23.44 20.09 10.39
CA HIS A 156 -24.41 21.17 10.42
C HIS A 156 -24.65 21.69 11.84
#